data_AF-A0A8T4CG16-F1
#
_entry.id   AF-A0A8T4CG16-F1
#
_cell.length_a   1.000
_cell.length_b   1.000
_cell.length_c   1.000
_cell.angle_alpha   90.00
_cell.angle_beta   90.00
_cell.angle_gamma   90.00
#
_symmetry.space_group_name_H-M   'P 1'
#
loop_
_entity.id
_entity.type
_entity.pdbx_description
1 polymer ?
#
loop_
_entity_poly.entity_id
_entity_poly.type
_entity_poly.pdbx_seq_one_letter_code
_entity_poly.pdbx_strand_id
1 'polypeptide(L)' 'MIPQEYEHRHVTLKKQEPLKNELKDFLDAIEKKRKPLVNGEDGIEGLRIVGAALDSIRNRKVVELA' A
#
# COMPACT_ATOMS: atom_id res chain seq x y z
N MET A 1 -16.13 13.29 23.62
CA MET A 1 -15.93 12.31 22.53
C MET A 1 -16.74 12.85 21.35
N ILE A 2 -16.09 13.28 20.27
CA ILE A 2 -16.79 13.84 19.11
C ILE A 2 -17.27 12.66 18.26
N PRO A 3 -18.56 12.56 17.90
CA PRO A 3 -19.02 11.53 16.98
C PRO A 3 -18.35 11.76 15.62
N GLN A 4 -17.55 10.81 15.15
CA GLN A 4 -17.11 10.83 13.76
C GLN A 4 -18.24 10.29 12.89
N GLU A 5 -18.79 11.14 12.02
CA GLU A 5 -19.68 10.68 10.96
C GLU A 5 -18.83 9.96 9.91
N TYR A 6 -18.98 8.63 9.82
CA TYR A 6 -18.30 7.84 8.80
C TYR A 6 -19.17 7.74 7.55
N GLU A 7 -18.69 8.29 6.43
CA GLU A 7 -19.34 8.14 5.14
C GLU A 7 -19.08 6.72 4.60
N HIS A 8 -20.09 5.84 4.67
CA HIS A 8 -19.99 4.47 4.13
C HIS A 8 -20.12 4.47 2.61
N ARG A 9 -19.00 4.39 1.89
CA ARG A 9 -19.00 4.18 0.44
C ARG A 9 -18.99 2.70 0.09
N HIS A 10 -19.96 2.26 -0.69
CA HIS A 10 -19.94 0.94 -1.32
C HIS A 10 -19.07 1.00 -2.58
N VAL A 11 -17.95 0.27 -2.58
CA VAL A 11 -17.08 0.12 -3.75
C VAL A 11 -17.20 -1.31 -4.27
N THR A 12 -17.73 -1.48 -5.47
CA THR A 12 -17.78 -2.79 -6.12
C THR A 12 -16.43 -3.09 -6.76
N LEU A 13 -15.74 -4.10 -6.26
CA LEU A 13 -14.48 -4.58 -6.83
C LEU A 13 -14.72 -5.77 -7.74
N LYS A 14 -14.18 -5.71 -8.96
CA LYS A 14 -14.18 -6.88 -9.85
C LYS A 14 -13.25 -7.93 -9.27
N LYS A 15 -13.77 -9.14 -9.03
CA LYS A 15 -12.97 -10.28 -8.56
C LYS A 15 -11.97 -10.65 -9.65
N GLN A 16 -10.68 -10.52 -9.35
CA GLN A 16 -9.57 -10.86 -10.23
C GLN A 16 -8.50 -11.57 -9.40
N GLU A 17 -7.70 -12.41 -10.04
CA GLU A 17 -6.60 -13.10 -9.37
C GLU A 17 -5.43 -12.11 -9.19
N PRO A 18 -5.04 -11.76 -7.95
CA PRO A 18 -4.07 -10.68 -7.71
C PRO A 18 -2.70 -10.95 -8.30
N LEU A 19 -2.16 -12.17 -8.17
CA LEU A 19 -0.82 -12.49 -8.64
C LEU A 19 -0.71 -12.39 -10.16
N LYS A 20 -1.73 -12.86 -10.89
CA LYS A 20 -1.85 -12.69 -12.34
C LYS A 20 -1.82 -11.23 -12.75
N ASN A 21 -2.47 -10.35 -11.99
CA ASN A 21 -2.45 -8.91 -12.27
C ASN A 21 -1.06 -8.30 -12.04
N GLU A 22 -0.36 -8.70 -10.98
CA GLU A 22 1.01 -8.27 -10.70
C GLU A 22 1.99 -8.73 -11.79
N LEU A 23 1.94 -10.01 -12.17
CA LEU A 23 2.79 -10.56 -13.24
C LEU A 23 2.51 -9.88 -14.57
N LYS A 24 1.24 -9.55 -14.87
CA LYS A 24 0.88 -8.79 -16.06
C LYS A 24 1.46 -7.37 -16.01
N ASP A 25 1.39 -6.68 -14.88
CA ASP A 25 1.99 -5.35 -14.73
C ASP A 25 3.50 -5.38 -14.95
N PHE A 26 4.18 -6.36 -14.37
CA PHE A 26 5.61 -6.57 -14.53
C PHE A 26 6.01 -6.76 -16.00
N LEU A 27 5.34 -7.66 -16.73
CA LEU A 27 5.61 -7.88 -18.15
C LEU A 27 5.30 -6.63 -18.99
N ASP A 28 4.15 -5.99 -18.76
CA ASP A 28 3.77 -4.77 -19.46
C ASP A 28 4.76 -3.63 -19.23
N ALA A 29 5.35 -3.51 -18.04
CA ALA A 29 6.35 -2.49 -17.73
C ALA A 29 7.61 -2.67 -18.59
N ILE A 30 8.04 -3.93 -18.79
CA ILE A 30 9.18 -4.28 -19.64
C ILE A 30 8.84 -4.03 -21.11
N GLU A 31 7.75 -4.63 -21.61
CA GLU A 31 7.38 -4.58 -23.03
C GLU A 31 7.10 -3.16 -23.51
N LYS A 32 6.40 -2.36 -22.69
CA LYS A 32 5.96 -1.01 -23.04
C LYS A 32 6.92 0.08 -22.56
N LYS A 33 8.03 -0.30 -21.93
CA LYS A 33 9.02 0.64 -21.34
C LYS A 33 8.37 1.71 -20.45
N ARG A 34 7.37 1.31 -19.67
CA ARG A 34 6.69 2.19 -18.71
C ARG A 34 7.18 1.90 -17.29
N LYS A 35 7.00 2.86 -16.38
CA LYS A 35 7.21 2.60 -14.95
C LYS A 35 6.25 1.49 -14.49
N PRO A 36 6.70 0.49 -13.71
CA PRO A 36 5.81 -0.47 -13.08
C PRO A 36 4.88 0.24 -12.09
N LEU A 37 3.77 -0.40 -11.75
CA LEU A 37 2.81 0.15 -10.78
C LEU A 37 3.44 0.33 -9.40
N VAL A 38 4.40 -0.53 -9.04
CA VAL A 38 5.16 -0.50 -7.79
C VAL A 38 6.64 -0.66 -8.12
N ASN A 39 7.49 0.20 -7.58
CA ASN A 39 8.94 0.17 -7.76
C ASN A 39 9.67 -0.20 -6.44
N GLY A 40 11.01 -0.21 -6.47
CA GLY A 40 11.80 -0.52 -5.27
C GLY A 40 11.69 0.52 -4.15
N GLU A 41 11.47 1.79 -4.49
CA GLU A 41 11.30 2.88 -3.50
C GLU A 41 9.99 2.70 -2.72
N ASP A 42 8.92 2.30 -3.40
CA ASP A 42 7.64 1.96 -2.76
C ASP A 42 7.82 0.80 -1.75
N GLY A 43 8.67 -0.17 -2.08
CA GLY A 43 9.03 -1.27 -1.18
C GLY A 43 9.79 -0.79 0.07
N ILE A 44 10.75 0.13 -0.10
CA ILE A 44 11.49 0.74 1.01
C ILE A 44 10.54 1.52 1.91
N GLU A 45 9.63 2.31 1.32
CA GLU A 45 8.65 3.08 2.07
C GLU A 45 7.71 2.16 2.86
N GLY A 46 7.24 1.06 2.23
CA GLY A 46 6.45 0.04 2.92
C GLY A 46 7.16 -0.54 4.13
N LEU A 47 8.45 -0.86 4.03
CA LEU A 47 9.24 -1.34 5.15
C LEU A 47 9.40 -0.29 6.26
N ARG A 48 9.56 0.98 5.89
CA ARG A 48 9.68 2.09 6.82
C ARG A 48 8.40 2.28 7.65
N ILE A 49 7.24 2.21 6.99
CA ILE A 49 5.92 2.26 7.63
C ILE A 49 5.76 1.08 8.60
N VAL A 50 6.07 -0.14 8.16
CA VAL A 50 5.97 -1.34 9.01
C VAL A 50 6.88 -1.23 10.24
N GLY A 51 8.12 -0.76 10.06
CA GLY A 51 9.05 -0.52 11.16
C GLY A 51 8.49 0.47 12.19
N ALA A 52 8.01 1.63 11.72
CA ALA A 52 7.40 2.64 12.59
C ALA A 52 6.14 2.13 13.31
N ALA A 53 5.31 1.32 12.63
CA ALA A 53 4.13 0.70 13.23
C ALA A 53 4.52 -0.26 14.37
N LEU A 54 5.54 -1.08 14.17
CA LEU A 54 6.06 -1.99 15.21
C LEU A 54 6.64 -1.21 16.40
N ASP A 55 7.38 -0.13 16.14
CA ASP A 55 7.90 0.77 17.18
C ASP A 55 6.79 1.49 17.94
N SER A 56 5.75 1.91 17.24
CA SER A 56 4.56 2.54 17.83
C SER A 56 3.85 1.59 18.79
N ILE A 57 3.60 0.34 18.37
CA ILE A 57 2.96 -0.68 19.20
C ILE A 57 3.80 -0.96 20.45
N ARG A 58 5.12 -1.12 20.29
CA ARG A 58 6.05 -1.40 21.38
C ARG A 58 6.09 -0.29 22.42
N ASN A 59 6.07 0.97 21.97
CA ASN A 59 6.26 2.14 22.85
C ASN A 59 4.95 2.86 23.22
N ARG A 60 3.80 2.40 22.69
CA ARG A 60 2.47 3.02 22.85
C ARG A 60 2.46 4.53 22.55
N LYS A 61 3.21 4.94 21.54
CA LYS A 61 3.32 6.34 21.10
C LYS A 61 3.28 6.42 19.59
N VAL A 62 2.75 7.53 19.07
CA VAL A 62 2.82 7.81 17.63
C VAL A 62 4.29 7.95 17.22
N VAL A 63 4.66 7.32 16.11
CA VAL A 63 5.98 7.41 15.49
C VAL A 63 5.80 8.12 14.16
N GLU A 64 6.41 9.30 14.02
CA GLU A 64 6.36 10.07 12.79
C GLU A 64 7.36 9.53 11.77
N LEU A 65 6.93 9.50 10.51
CA LEU A 65 7.75 9.13 9.37
C LEU A 65 8.38 10.42 8.81
N ALA A 66 9.72 10.44 8.70
CA ALA A 66 10.49 11.54 8.11
C ALA A 66 10.28 11.72 6.60
#